data_AF-A0A954G0F1-F1
#
_entry.id   AF-A0A954G0F1-F1
#
_cell.length_a   1.000
_cell.length_b   1.000
_cell.length_c   1.000
_cell.angle_alpha   90.00
_cell.angle_beta   90.00
_cell.angle_gamma   90.00
#
_symmetry.space_group_name_H-M   'P 1'
#
loop_
_entity.id
_entity.type
_entity.pdbx_description
1 polymer ?
#
loop_
_entity_poly.entity_id
_entity_poly.type
_entity_poly.pdbx_seq_one_letter_code
_entity_poly.pdbx_strand_id
1 'polypeptide(L)'
;MAGGFRNTCLMLSVVALLCFPAEGACGLSAGAATVDISPPTLPAIQNGGFLENTQNKVLDRLSARCFVLKSDQTAVAIIVVDSCMIPRDICDRAKILASKQTGIPVNRMLIASTHTHTAPSVM
;
A
#
# COMPACT_ATOMS: atom_id res chain seq x y z
N MET A 1 57.58 -24.58 3.99
CA MET A 1 57.01 -24.66 5.35
C MET A 1 55.50 -24.49 5.21
N ALA A 2 54.80 -25.58 4.89
CA ALA A 2 54.10 -26.44 5.84
C ALA A 2 52.84 -25.74 6.40
N GLY A 3 51.71 -25.89 5.72
CA GLY A 3 50.55 -26.62 6.28
C GLY A 3 49.33 -25.70 6.23
N GLY A 4 48.10 -26.13 5.97
CA GLY A 4 47.56 -27.45 5.69
C GLY A 4 46.13 -27.25 5.19
N PHE A 5 45.75 -28.08 4.22
CA PHE A 5 44.39 -28.28 3.74
C PHE A 5 43.45 -28.59 4.92
N ARG A 6 42.38 -27.82 5.07
CA ARG A 6 41.15 -28.30 5.74
C ARG A 6 39.97 -28.07 4.82
N ASN A 7 39.64 -29.14 4.12
CA ASN A 7 38.36 -29.39 3.48
C ASN A 7 37.23 -29.05 4.46
N THR A 8 36.37 -28.11 4.08
CA THR A 8 34.98 -28.14 4.55
C THR A 8 34.11 -27.74 3.36
N CYS A 9 33.69 -28.76 2.60
CA CYS A 9 32.51 -28.65 1.74
C CYS A 9 31.34 -28.19 2.60
N LEU A 10 30.97 -26.91 2.55
CA LEU A 10 29.62 -26.51 2.91
C LEU A 10 28.83 -26.41 1.60
N MET A 11 28.13 -27.50 1.32
CA MET A 11 27.13 -27.59 0.26
C MET A 11 26.17 -26.40 0.34
N LEU A 12 26.00 -25.77 -0.83
CA LEU A 12 24.72 -25.40 -1.43
C LEU A 12 23.50 -25.58 -0.51
N SER A 13 22.94 -24.46 -0.06
CA SER A 13 21.48 -24.37 0.08
C SER A 13 21.07 -22.96 -0.26
N VAL A 14 21.02 -22.71 -1.57
CA VAL A 14 20.20 -21.66 -2.16
C VAL A 14 18.76 -22.06 -1.83
N VAL A 15 18.25 -21.60 -0.69
CA VAL A 15 16.80 -21.57 -0.47
C VAL A 15 16.28 -20.42 -1.31
N ALA A 16 16.24 -20.65 -2.62
CA ALA A 16 15.33 -19.94 -3.51
C ALA A 16 13.94 -20.32 -3.00
N LEU A 17 13.40 -19.46 -2.14
CA LEU A 17 11.99 -19.48 -1.79
C LEU A 17 11.25 -19.17 -3.10
N LEU A 18 11.00 -20.22 -3.87
CA LEU A 18 10.10 -20.18 -5.00
C LEU A 18 8.73 -19.86 -4.41
N CYS A 19 8.38 -18.57 -4.41
CA CYS A 19 6.99 -18.14 -4.43
C CYS A 19 6.40 -18.71 -5.72
N PHE A 20 5.95 -19.96 -5.65
CA PHE A 20 5.04 -20.47 -6.65
C PHE A 20 3.80 -19.59 -6.59
N PRO A 21 3.36 -18.98 -7.71
CA PRO A 21 2.02 -18.45 -7.74
C PRO A 21 1.09 -19.63 -7.44
N ALA A 22 0.36 -19.55 -6.33
CA ALA A 22 -0.78 -20.42 -6.15
C ALA A 22 -1.80 -20.01 -7.23
N GLU A 23 -1.75 -20.66 -8.38
CA GLU A 23 -2.86 -20.66 -9.32
C GLU A 23 -4.02 -21.34 -8.61
N GLY A 24 -4.80 -20.51 -7.91
CA GLY A 24 -6.12 -20.91 -7.47
C GLY A 24 -6.85 -21.46 -8.68
N ALA A 25 -7.48 -22.63 -8.55
CA ALA A 25 -8.21 -23.30 -9.61
C ALA A 25 -9.43 -22.51 -10.16
N CYS A 26 -9.61 -21.28 -9.70
CA CYS A 26 -10.52 -20.27 -10.22
C CYS A 26 -9.64 -19.15 -10.76
N GLY A 27 -9.80 -18.74 -12.02
CA GLY A 27 -8.97 -17.76 -12.74
C GLY A 27 -8.92 -16.33 -12.16
N LEU A 28 -9.13 -16.18 -10.86
CA LEU A 28 -9.01 -14.98 -10.06
C LEU A 28 -7.67 -14.97 -9.32
N SER A 29 -6.86 -13.96 -9.62
CA SER A 29 -5.64 -13.60 -8.89
C SER A 29 -5.89 -12.38 -8.02
N ALA A 30 -5.16 -12.27 -6.91
CA ALA A 30 -5.25 -11.16 -5.99
C ALA A 30 -3.86 -10.62 -5.63
N GLY A 31 -3.77 -9.31 -5.42
CA GLY A 31 -2.58 -8.63 -4.93
C GLY A 31 -2.94 -7.62 -3.85
N ALA A 32 -2.05 -7.44 -2.87
CA ALA A 32 -2.23 -6.47 -1.81
C ALA A 32 -0.94 -5.68 -1.57
N ALA A 33 -1.08 -4.39 -1.31
CA ALA A 33 0.03 -3.51 -0.95
C ALA A 33 -0.41 -2.50 0.10
N THR A 34 0.51 -2.08 0.97
CA THR A 34 0.28 -1.04 1.98
C THR A 34 1.41 -0.03 1.92
N VAL A 35 1.08 1.25 1.97
CA VAL A 35 2.03 2.36 2.03
C VAL A 35 1.72 3.20 3.26
N ASP A 36 2.76 3.58 3.99
CA ASP A 36 2.63 4.53 5.09
C ASP A 36 2.41 5.95 4.54
N ILE A 37 1.37 6.60 5.05
CA ILE A 37 0.96 7.95 4.67
C ILE A 37 1.00 8.91 5.88
N SER A 38 1.70 8.53 6.94
CA SER A 38 1.93 9.41 8.09
C SER A 38 2.55 10.74 7.63
N PRO A 39 2.14 11.88 8.21
CA PRO A 39 2.56 13.19 7.75
C PRO A 39 4.08 13.33 7.87
N PRO A 40 4.79 13.78 6.81
CA PRO A 40 6.24 13.89 6.82
C PRO A 40 6.74 15.04 7.70
N THR A 41 5.87 16.02 7.97
CA THR A 41 6.16 17.21 8.76
C THR A 41 5.08 17.40 9.81
N LEU A 42 5.50 17.77 11.01
CA LEU A 42 4.65 18.14 12.13
C LEU A 42 4.98 19.60 12.51
N PRO A 43 4.01 20.36 13.03
CA PRO A 43 2.69 19.91 13.45
C PRO A 43 1.68 19.88 12.28
N ALA A 44 0.73 18.94 12.32
CA ALA A 44 -0.26 18.75 11.25
C ALA A 44 -1.68 19.02 11.75
N ILE A 45 -2.49 19.74 10.96
CA ILE A 45 -3.88 20.05 11.30
C ILE A 45 -4.68 18.75 11.39
N GLN A 46 -5.41 18.54 12.47
CA GLN A 46 -6.32 17.41 12.64
C GLN A 46 -7.65 17.69 11.94
N ASN A 47 -8.15 16.72 11.17
CA ASN A 47 -9.45 16.84 10.49
C ASN A 47 -10.58 16.20 11.32
N GLY A 48 -11.81 16.72 11.22
CA GLY A 48 -13.03 16.16 11.83
C GLY A 48 -13.39 16.70 13.22
N GLY A 49 -12.68 17.70 13.72
CA GLY A 49 -13.05 18.42 14.95
C GLY A 49 -14.09 19.52 14.70
N PHE A 50 -14.85 19.90 15.75
CA PHE A 50 -15.69 21.11 15.73
C PHE A 50 -14.86 22.40 15.74
N LEU A 51 -13.74 22.39 16.46
CA LEU A 51 -12.73 23.44 16.47
C LEU A 51 -11.47 22.91 15.78
N GLU A 52 -10.71 23.82 15.17
CA GLU A 52 -9.40 23.48 14.63
C GLU A 52 -8.49 22.97 15.74
N ASN A 53 -7.75 21.91 15.44
CA ASN A 53 -6.74 21.35 16.31
C ASN A 53 -5.51 20.96 15.49
N THR A 54 -4.35 20.91 16.12
CA THR A 54 -3.10 20.50 15.47
C THR A 54 -2.41 19.43 16.31
N GLN A 55 -1.87 18.42 15.66
CA GLN A 55 -1.16 17.31 16.29
C GLN A 55 0.35 17.43 16.05
N ASN A 56 1.11 17.29 17.13
CA ASN A 56 2.58 17.40 17.13
C ASN A 56 3.27 16.03 17.14
N LYS A 57 2.50 14.94 17.11
CA LYS A 57 2.98 13.55 17.18
C LYS A 57 2.10 12.64 16.35
N VAL A 58 2.70 11.59 15.81
CA VAL A 58 1.98 10.45 15.22
C VAL A 58 1.93 9.36 16.28
N LEU A 59 0.72 9.02 16.76
CA LEU A 59 0.53 7.97 17.76
C LEU A 59 0.51 6.58 17.10
N ASP A 60 -0.25 6.46 16.01
CA ASP A 60 -0.32 5.28 15.17
C ASP A 60 0.00 5.68 13.73
N ARG A 61 0.76 4.83 13.02
CA ARG A 61 1.06 5.10 11.60
C ARG A 61 -0.21 5.00 10.76
N LEU A 62 -0.34 5.91 9.82
CA LEU A 62 -1.46 5.97 8.89
C LEU A 62 -1.11 5.20 7.62
N SER A 63 -2.09 4.54 7.01
CA SER A 63 -1.87 3.69 5.85
C SER A 63 -2.81 3.98 4.69
N ALA A 64 -2.29 3.85 3.48
CA ALA A 64 -3.07 3.60 2.27
C ALA A 64 -2.88 2.13 1.90
N ARG A 65 -3.98 1.37 1.94
CA ARG A 65 -4.02 -0.07 1.69
C ARG A 65 -4.74 -0.34 0.38
N CYS A 66 -4.09 -1.03 -0.54
CA CYS A 66 -4.65 -1.37 -1.85
C CYS A 66 -4.81 -2.89 -1.95
N PHE A 67 -5.97 -3.32 -2.43
CA PHE A 67 -6.27 -4.68 -2.82
C PHE A 67 -6.73 -4.71 -4.27
N VAL A 68 -6.08 -5.53 -5.08
CA VAL A 68 -6.39 -5.70 -6.51
C VAL A 68 -6.89 -7.12 -6.72
N LEU A 69 -8.02 -7.24 -7.40
CA LEU A 69 -8.54 -8.51 -7.92
C LEU A 69 -8.42 -8.49 -9.43
N LYS A 70 -7.92 -9.57 -10.01
CA LYS A 70 -7.77 -9.71 -11.46
C LYS A 70 -8.25 -11.07 -11.94
N SER A 71 -9.16 -11.08 -12.91
CA SER A 71 -9.62 -12.25 -13.65
C SER A 71 -9.44 -12.01 -15.14
N ASP A 72 -8.81 -12.94 -15.85
CA ASP A 72 -8.55 -12.86 -17.29
C ASP A 72 -8.07 -11.46 -17.75
N GLN A 73 -8.97 -10.69 -18.39
CA GLN A 73 -8.74 -9.37 -18.97
C GLN A 73 -9.23 -8.20 -18.09
N THR A 74 -9.75 -8.49 -16.89
CA THR A 74 -10.33 -7.47 -16.00
C THR A 74 -9.58 -7.44 -14.68
N ALA A 75 -9.20 -6.23 -14.27
CA ALA A 75 -8.69 -5.95 -12.94
C ALA A 75 -9.49 -4.82 -12.29
N VAL A 76 -9.73 -4.93 -10.99
CA VAL A 76 -10.34 -3.90 -10.14
C VAL A 76 -9.41 -3.61 -8.97
N ALA A 77 -9.31 -2.35 -8.57
CA ALA A 77 -8.50 -1.93 -7.43
C ALA A 77 -9.38 -1.25 -6.37
N ILE A 78 -9.25 -1.68 -5.13
CA ILE A 78 -9.92 -1.09 -3.98
C ILE A 78 -8.84 -0.55 -3.04
N ILE A 79 -8.92 0.73 -2.72
CA ILE A 79 -7.97 1.42 -1.87
C ILE A 79 -8.71 1.96 -0.65
N VAL A 80 -8.24 1.62 0.54
CA VAL A 80 -8.72 2.15 1.81
C VAL A 80 -7.62 3.00 2.42
N VAL A 81 -7.94 4.25 2.75
CA VAL A 81 -6.99 5.26 3.18
C VAL A 81 -7.38 5.76 4.56
N ASP A 82 -6.42 5.79 5.48
CA ASP A 82 -6.61 6.34 6.82
C ASP A 82 -6.65 7.87 6.75
N SER A 83 -7.87 8.41 6.65
CA SER A 83 -8.17 9.84 6.63
C SER A 83 -9.58 10.09 7.18
N CYS A 84 -9.93 11.35 7.48
CA CYS A 84 -11.32 11.74 7.73
C CYS A 84 -12.09 11.76 6.40
N MET A 85 -11.59 12.51 5.43
CA MET A 85 -12.14 12.60 4.08
C MET A 85 -11.01 12.90 3.10
N ILE A 86 -11.27 12.68 1.81
CA ILE A 86 -10.30 12.98 0.76
C ILE A 86 -11.01 13.76 -0.34
N PRO A 87 -10.49 14.93 -0.74
CA PRO A 87 -10.98 15.67 -1.88
C PRO A 87 -11.05 14.83 -3.15
N ARG A 88 -12.11 15.05 -3.92
CA ARG A 88 -12.35 14.32 -5.17
C ARG A 88 -11.21 14.51 -6.17
N ASP A 89 -10.67 15.72 -6.29
CA ASP A 89 -9.56 16.02 -7.21
C ASP A 89 -8.29 15.24 -6.87
N ILE A 90 -8.01 15.01 -5.57
CA ILE A 90 -6.88 14.19 -5.13
C ILE A 90 -7.12 12.73 -5.54
N CYS A 91 -8.31 12.19 -5.27
CA CYS A 91 -8.69 10.85 -5.69
C CYS A 91 -8.60 10.66 -7.20
N ASP A 92 -9.09 11.61 -7.99
CA ASP A 92 -9.09 11.54 -9.46
C ASP A 92 -7.66 11.58 -10.02
N ARG A 93 -6.81 12.48 -9.51
CA ARG A 93 -5.39 12.54 -9.89
C ARG A 93 -4.67 11.23 -9.54
N ALA A 94 -4.88 10.69 -8.35
CA ALA A 94 -4.29 9.41 -7.93
C ALA A 94 -4.70 8.26 -8.86
N LYS A 95 -6.00 8.17 -9.22
CA LYS A 95 -6.50 7.16 -10.16
C LYS A 95 -5.90 7.31 -11.56
N ILE A 96 -5.76 8.54 -12.07
CA ILE A 96 -5.15 8.79 -13.38
C ILE A 96 -3.69 8.32 -13.39
N LEU A 97 -2.91 8.64 -12.35
CA LEU A 97 -1.52 8.22 -12.24
C LEU A 97 -1.41 6.69 -12.12
N ALA A 98 -2.22 6.07 -11.28
CA ALA A 98 -2.26 4.61 -11.13
C ALA A 98 -2.66 3.91 -12.44
N SER A 99 -3.64 4.45 -13.16
CA SER A 99 -4.08 3.91 -14.46
C SER A 99 -2.95 3.91 -15.48
N LYS A 100 -2.19 5.00 -15.56
CA LYS A 100 -1.01 5.10 -16.45
C LYS A 100 0.08 4.08 -16.12
N GLN A 101 0.29 3.76 -14.84
CA GLN A 101 1.35 2.86 -14.40
C GLN A 101 0.95 1.37 -14.45
N THR A 102 -0.33 1.07 -14.20
CA THR A 102 -0.81 -0.31 -14.02
C THR A 102 -1.63 -0.84 -15.19
N GLY A 103 -2.15 0.05 -16.04
CA GLY A 103 -3.11 -0.29 -17.11
C GLY A 103 -4.54 -0.56 -16.61
N ILE A 104 -4.81 -0.47 -15.30
CA ILE A 104 -6.16 -0.63 -14.74
C ILE A 104 -6.99 0.64 -15.07
N PRO A 105 -8.16 0.51 -15.72
CA PRO A 105 -9.01 1.68 -16.00
C PRO A 105 -9.46 2.44 -14.74
N VAL A 106 -9.52 3.77 -14.81
CA VAL A 106 -9.93 4.66 -13.70
C VAL A 106 -11.31 4.30 -13.13
N ASN A 107 -12.24 3.87 -13.98
CA ASN A 107 -13.59 3.46 -13.58
C ASN A 107 -13.66 2.09 -12.89
N ARG A 108 -12.54 1.37 -12.80
CA ARG A 108 -12.38 0.10 -12.06
C ARG A 108 -11.58 0.28 -10.77
N MET A 109 -11.40 1.53 -10.33
CA MET A 109 -10.72 1.87 -9.08
C MET A 109 -11.70 2.48 -8.09
N LEU A 110 -11.63 2.06 -6.83
CA LEU A 110 -12.35 2.66 -5.71
C LEU A 110 -11.33 3.19 -4.70
N ILE A 111 -11.50 4.43 -4.25
CA ILE A 111 -10.73 4.99 -3.12
C ILE A 111 -11.75 5.35 -2.04
N ALA A 112 -11.56 4.80 -0.85
CA ALA A 112 -12.39 5.04 0.32
C ALA A 112 -11.54 5.57 1.48
N SER A 113 -12.12 6.49 2.24
CA SER A 113 -11.56 6.99 3.49
C SER A 113 -12.11 6.16 4.66
N THR A 114 -11.31 5.89 5.70
CA THR A 114 -11.81 5.24 6.92
C THR A 114 -12.70 6.15 7.77
N HIS A 115 -12.71 7.45 7.48
CA HIS A 115 -13.40 8.47 8.27
C HIS A 115 -12.88 8.59 9.71
N THR A 116 -11.56 8.51 9.89
CA THR A 116 -10.92 8.76 11.18
C THR A 116 -10.72 10.26 11.44
N HIS A 117 -11.18 10.74 12.60
CA HIS A 117 -11.10 12.15 13.00
C HIS A 117 -9.78 12.50 13.69
N THR A 118 -8.80 11.59 13.70
CA THR A 118 -7.47 11.80 14.29
C THR A 118 -6.34 11.78 13.26
N ALA A 119 -6.69 11.74 11.97
CA ALA A 119 -5.74 11.89 10.87
C ALA A 119 -5.54 13.38 10.48
N PRO A 120 -4.38 13.71 9.86
CA PRO A 120 -4.13 15.03 9.28
C PRO A 120 -5.17 15.46 8.23
N SER A 121 -5.39 16.76 8.10
CA SER A 121 -6.11 17.34 6.97
C SER A 121 -5.35 17.09 5.67
N VAL A 122 -6.10 16.71 4.65
CA VAL A 122 -5.64 16.63 3.24
C VAL A 122 -6.36 17.65 2.37
N MET A 123 -6.90 18.70 3.02
CA MET A 123 -7.68 19.82 2.49
C MET A 123 -7.08 21.12 2.96
#